data_AF-A0A9Q1E6R9-F1
#
_entry.id   AF-A0A9Q1E6R9-F1
#
_cell.length_a   1.000
_cell.length_b   1.000
_cell.length_c   1.000
_cell.angle_alpha   90.00
_cell.angle_beta   90.00
_cell.angle_gamma   90.00
#
_symmetry.space_group_name_H-M   'P 1'
#
loop_
_entity.id
_entity.type
_entity.pdbx_description
1 polymer ?
#
loop_
_entity_poly.entity_id
_entity_poly.type
_entity_poly.pdbx_seq_one_letter_code
_entity_poly.pdbx_strand_id
1 'polypeptide(L)'
;MADGEGETQLDRGDRPHNAAADSLVAMDSLLATLRGLEAELRQRDISETSSSDYCNNFCQALMHYAGSRNSIEHGLPLLEVYCLSITCFVAARPHLTTESDKVALVLKRLALSCFELLLSVPENAIPYEAWMQFHRSVQAAHDALHQYGSTDLQALLRIMGEGGAWSNPALIALLTGQPTNPEEVDAFLALEGDSFMEMRVKHLVKMGEVTQAMVLARTCADCCHISNRTTFRQTYVPHLCDMLPSEEAIMEISRVDGKEVLEIICNLETEGQENLAFILCTTFLTQQLQQESIYCSWELTLFWSKLQRRIEPSLESFLEHCIQLGAIAKTVYHLLFLVRVIQTEAEQLGLAASVELCVRALQLPRQEDTETKDPAYASLEELYLRPDQKHDEDSALVPNSLRCELLLALKAHWPFDPEFWDWKTLKRHCLRLLGLEPEEEEEEEEEEEEEDLADDGGGKGAGVGEMGHHIQEEEEEVKVKVETRGGAAARREDLGKSRAGGGKMPAKRAVRLR
;
A
#
# COMPACT_ATOMS: atom_id res chain seq x y z
N MET A 1 -33.91 -50.21 26.68
CA MET A 1 -34.21 -51.42 25.89
C MET A 1 -33.55 -51.15 24.55
N ALA A 2 -32.40 -51.76 24.25
CA ALA A 2 -32.30 -53.13 23.72
C ALA A 2 -32.88 -53.16 22.29
N ASP A 3 -32.14 -53.40 21.20
CA ASP A 3 -30.76 -53.89 20.98
C ASP A 3 -30.17 -53.16 19.74
N GLY A 4 -28.91 -53.27 19.30
CA GLY A 4 -27.81 -54.17 19.68
C GLY A 4 -27.33 -55.07 18.54
N GLU A 5 -27.20 -54.57 17.30
CA GLU A 5 -26.74 -55.37 16.13
C GLU A 5 -25.39 -54.90 15.53
N GLY A 6 -24.33 -55.63 15.90
CA GLY A 6 -23.42 -56.26 14.94
C GLY A 6 -22.67 -55.41 13.91
N GLU A 7 -21.60 -54.72 14.33
CA GLU A 7 -20.52 -54.36 13.41
C GLU A 7 -19.90 -55.63 12.79
N THR A 8 -19.92 -55.75 11.46
CA THR A 8 -19.13 -56.74 10.71
C THR A 8 -18.23 -56.06 9.70
N GLN A 9 -17.15 -55.48 10.25
CA GLN A 9 -15.79 -55.50 9.70
C GLN A 9 -15.67 -55.76 8.18
N LEU A 10 -15.87 -54.71 7.38
CA LEU A 10 -15.29 -54.65 6.02
C LEU A 10 -13.89 -54.04 6.11
N ASP A 11 -12.95 -54.85 6.60
CA ASP A 11 -11.55 -54.66 6.29
C ASP A 11 -11.37 -54.85 4.78
N ARG A 12 -11.33 -53.73 4.07
CA ARG A 12 -10.91 -53.70 2.67
C ARG A 12 -9.90 -52.58 2.52
N GLY A 13 -8.66 -52.87 2.91
CA GLY A 13 -7.49 -52.10 2.49
C GLY A 13 -7.45 -52.02 0.96
N ASP A 14 -8.03 -50.95 0.42
CA ASP A 14 -8.04 -50.70 -1.02
C ASP A 14 -6.70 -50.12 -1.43
N ARG A 15 -6.20 -50.60 -2.57
CA ARG A 15 -4.75 -50.72 -2.79
C ARG A 15 -4.18 -49.51 -3.52
N PRO A 16 -2.93 -49.08 -3.24
CA PRO A 16 -2.24 -48.05 -4.02
C PRO A 16 -1.99 -48.43 -5.51
N HIS A 17 -2.36 -49.64 -5.93
CA HIS A 17 -2.21 -50.10 -7.32
C HIS A 17 -3.20 -49.47 -8.32
N ASN A 18 -4.39 -49.03 -7.89
CA ASN A 18 -5.34 -48.39 -8.82
C ASN A 18 -4.86 -46.97 -9.21
N ALA A 19 -4.45 -46.15 -8.24
CA ALA A 19 -3.99 -44.78 -8.48
C ALA A 19 -2.82 -44.68 -9.47
N ALA A 20 -1.89 -45.63 -9.46
CA ALA A 20 -0.78 -45.68 -10.41
C ALA A 20 -1.24 -46.02 -11.84
N ALA A 21 -2.16 -46.97 -12.00
CA ALA A 21 -2.74 -47.31 -13.29
C ALA A 21 -3.60 -46.17 -13.85
N ASP A 22 -4.42 -45.55 -12.99
CA ASP A 22 -5.22 -44.38 -13.33
C ASP A 22 -4.33 -43.20 -13.75
N SER A 23 -3.19 -42.96 -13.09
CA SER A 23 -2.25 -41.91 -13.49
C SER A 23 -1.50 -42.20 -14.80
N LEU A 24 -1.32 -43.46 -15.18
CA LEU A 24 -0.73 -43.86 -16.47
C LEU A 24 -1.70 -43.64 -17.64
N VAL A 25 -2.92 -44.18 -17.54
CA VAL A 25 -4.00 -43.95 -18.52
C VAL A 25 -4.28 -42.46 -18.70
N ALA A 26 -4.19 -41.72 -17.59
CA ALA A 26 -4.29 -40.29 -17.55
C ALA A 26 -3.20 -39.58 -18.38
N MET A 27 -1.93 -39.92 -18.18
CA MET A 27 -0.81 -39.33 -18.93
C MET A 27 -0.88 -39.65 -20.44
N ASP A 28 -1.28 -40.87 -20.82
CA ASP A 28 -1.49 -41.26 -22.22
C ASP A 28 -2.60 -40.43 -22.89
N SER A 29 -3.67 -40.11 -22.15
CA SER A 29 -4.74 -39.23 -22.62
C SER A 29 -4.24 -37.81 -22.89
N LEU A 30 -3.44 -37.23 -21.99
CA LEU A 30 -2.79 -35.93 -22.21
C LEU A 30 -1.89 -35.96 -23.46
N LEU A 31 -1.06 -37.00 -23.61
CA LEU A 31 -0.18 -37.15 -24.77
C LEU A 31 -0.97 -37.19 -26.09
N ALA A 32 -2.08 -37.93 -26.11
CA ALA A 32 -2.97 -38.00 -27.27
C ALA A 32 -3.58 -36.61 -27.59
N THR A 33 -4.04 -35.88 -26.58
CA THR A 33 -4.57 -34.52 -26.74
C THR A 33 -3.53 -33.55 -27.30
N LEU A 34 -2.32 -33.49 -26.71
CA LEU A 34 -1.27 -32.56 -27.14
C LEU A 34 -0.78 -32.86 -28.56
N ARG A 35 -0.68 -34.14 -28.95
CA ARG A 35 -0.37 -34.56 -30.33
C ARG A 35 -1.51 -34.24 -31.31
N GLY A 36 -2.76 -34.30 -30.86
CA GLY A 36 -3.92 -33.85 -31.64
C GLY A 36 -3.82 -32.36 -31.97
N LEU A 37 -3.56 -31.52 -30.97
CA LEU A 37 -3.36 -30.07 -31.14
C LEU A 37 -2.18 -29.76 -32.09
N GLU A 38 -1.08 -30.50 -31.99
CA GLU A 38 0.06 -30.38 -32.91
C GLU A 38 -0.34 -30.76 -34.35
N ALA A 39 -1.08 -31.86 -34.53
CA ALA A 39 -1.53 -32.32 -35.84
C ALA A 39 -2.54 -31.36 -36.51
N GLU A 40 -3.36 -30.66 -35.72
CA GLU A 40 -4.20 -29.56 -36.22
C GLU A 40 -3.37 -28.34 -36.60
N LEU A 41 -2.40 -27.92 -35.78
CA LEU A 41 -1.53 -26.78 -36.05
C LEU A 41 -0.75 -26.98 -37.36
N ARG A 42 -0.23 -28.18 -37.62
CA ARG A 42 0.45 -28.56 -38.87
C ARG A 42 -0.38 -28.41 -40.14
N GLN A 43 -1.71 -28.33 -40.03
CA GLN A 43 -2.64 -28.17 -41.16
C GLN A 43 -3.06 -26.70 -41.37
N ARG A 44 -2.65 -25.79 -40.48
CA ARG A 44 -2.94 -24.35 -40.55
C ARG A 44 -1.70 -23.59 -41.02
N ASP A 45 -1.92 -22.39 -41.57
CA ASP A 45 -0.82 -21.46 -41.87
C ASP A 45 -0.14 -20.99 -40.59
N ILE A 46 1.18 -20.71 -40.69
CA ILE A 46 1.96 -20.15 -39.59
C ILE A 46 1.56 -18.68 -39.43
N SER A 47 0.84 -18.37 -38.35
CA SER A 47 0.29 -17.04 -38.08
C SER A 47 0.22 -16.78 -36.57
N GLU A 48 0.06 -15.51 -36.18
CA GLU A 48 -0.16 -15.12 -34.79
C GLU A 48 -1.43 -15.76 -34.22
N THR A 49 -2.51 -15.81 -35.01
CA THR A 49 -3.81 -16.38 -34.62
C THR A 49 -3.72 -17.88 -34.38
N SER A 50 -3.16 -18.65 -35.33
CA SER A 50 -3.00 -20.11 -35.19
C SER A 50 -2.06 -20.49 -34.05
N SER A 51 -0.99 -19.72 -33.84
CA SER A 51 -0.06 -19.89 -32.71
C SER A 51 -0.73 -19.56 -31.37
N SER A 52 -1.55 -18.51 -31.33
CA SER A 52 -2.30 -18.10 -30.14
C SER A 52 -3.38 -19.10 -29.74
N ASP A 53 -4.11 -19.65 -30.72
CA ASP A 53 -5.11 -20.70 -30.51
C ASP A 53 -4.45 -21.97 -29.95
N TYR A 54 -3.33 -22.40 -30.55
CA TYR A 54 -2.57 -23.54 -30.06
C TYR A 54 -2.12 -23.34 -28.62
N CYS A 55 -1.53 -22.18 -28.29
CA CYS A 55 -1.07 -21.88 -26.93
C CYS A 55 -2.23 -21.88 -25.91
N ASN A 56 -3.38 -21.30 -26.26
CA ASN A 56 -4.58 -21.31 -25.43
C ASN A 56 -5.06 -22.75 -25.15
N ASN A 57 -5.24 -23.55 -26.20
CA ASN A 57 -5.73 -24.93 -26.12
C ASN A 57 -4.76 -25.85 -25.38
N PHE A 58 -3.45 -25.67 -25.62
CA PHE A 58 -2.39 -26.37 -24.92
C PHE A 58 -2.44 -26.09 -23.41
N CYS A 59 -2.53 -24.81 -23.01
CA CYS A 59 -2.70 -24.45 -21.61
C CYS A 59 -3.98 -25.01 -21.00
N GLN A 60 -5.10 -25.01 -21.74
CA GLN A 60 -6.36 -25.56 -21.25
C GLN A 60 -6.27 -27.08 -21.01
N ALA A 61 -5.67 -27.82 -21.94
CA ALA A 61 -5.43 -29.26 -21.79
C ALA A 61 -4.53 -29.57 -20.58
N LEU A 62 -3.46 -28.80 -20.39
CA LEU A 62 -2.57 -28.95 -19.24
C LEU A 62 -3.24 -28.57 -17.91
N MET A 63 -4.03 -27.49 -17.86
CA MET A 63 -4.77 -27.10 -16.65
C MET A 63 -5.81 -28.14 -16.25
N HIS A 64 -6.52 -28.74 -17.22
CA HIS A 64 -7.43 -29.87 -16.95
C HIS A 64 -6.67 -31.08 -16.36
N TYR A 65 -5.38 -31.22 -16.68
CA TYR A 65 -4.55 -32.34 -16.24
C TYR A 65 -3.88 -32.16 -14.88
N ALA A 66 -3.24 -31.02 -14.69
CA ALA A 66 -2.43 -30.72 -13.52
C ALA A 66 -3.23 -29.99 -12.42
N GLY A 67 -4.28 -29.25 -12.77
CA GLY A 67 -4.99 -28.35 -11.85
C GLY A 67 -5.77 -29.02 -10.71
N SER A 68 -5.98 -30.34 -10.78
CA SER A 68 -6.58 -31.15 -9.71
C SER A 68 -5.55 -31.88 -8.84
N ARG A 69 -4.25 -31.76 -9.13
CA ARG A 69 -3.15 -32.47 -8.47
C ARG A 69 -2.33 -31.49 -7.62
N ASN A 70 -1.78 -31.97 -6.51
CA ASN A 70 -0.90 -31.20 -5.63
C ASN A 70 0.53 -31.76 -5.62
N SER A 71 1.52 -30.92 -5.32
CA SER A 71 2.94 -31.27 -5.34
C SER A 71 3.37 -32.30 -4.29
N ILE A 72 2.66 -32.39 -3.15
CA ILE A 72 3.00 -33.27 -2.03
C ILE A 72 2.70 -34.74 -2.38
N GLU A 73 1.51 -35.01 -2.90
CA GLU A 73 1.05 -36.37 -3.22
C GLU A 73 1.39 -36.79 -4.66
N HIS A 74 1.44 -35.81 -5.59
CA HIS A 74 1.56 -36.07 -7.03
C HIS A 74 2.87 -35.53 -7.62
N GLY A 75 3.89 -35.28 -6.79
CA GLY A 75 5.16 -34.67 -7.18
C GLY A 75 5.79 -35.29 -8.43
N LEU A 76 6.08 -36.60 -8.40
CA LEU A 76 6.70 -37.31 -9.53
C LEU A 76 5.78 -37.38 -10.78
N PRO A 77 4.48 -37.77 -10.70
CA PRO A 77 3.58 -37.71 -11.84
C PRO A 77 3.40 -36.31 -12.47
N LEU A 78 3.45 -35.24 -11.66
CA LEU A 78 3.42 -33.86 -12.18
C LEU A 78 4.70 -33.51 -12.92
N LEU A 79 5.85 -33.98 -12.44
CA LEU A 79 7.14 -33.81 -13.10
C LEU A 79 7.11 -34.44 -14.50
N GLU A 80 6.66 -35.69 -14.60
CA GLU A 80 6.48 -36.40 -15.88
C GLU A 80 5.52 -35.67 -16.83
N VAL A 81 4.40 -35.16 -16.32
CA VAL A 81 3.45 -34.34 -17.09
C VAL A 81 4.13 -33.08 -17.65
N TYR A 82 4.94 -32.37 -16.87
CA TYR A 82 5.66 -31.20 -17.37
C TYR A 82 6.78 -31.55 -18.36
N CYS A 83 7.54 -32.65 -18.15
CA CYS A 83 8.50 -33.19 -19.13
C CYS A 83 7.83 -33.39 -20.50
N LEU A 84 6.67 -34.06 -20.46
CA LEU A 84 5.87 -34.40 -21.62
C LEU A 84 5.35 -33.13 -22.32
N SER A 85 4.79 -32.19 -21.55
CA SER A 85 4.29 -30.91 -22.05
C SER A 85 5.39 -30.10 -22.75
N ILE A 86 6.56 -29.93 -22.12
CA ILE A 86 7.70 -29.24 -22.73
C ILE A 86 8.09 -29.92 -24.04
N THR A 87 8.25 -31.25 -24.05
CA THR A 87 8.66 -32.01 -25.23
C THR A 87 7.64 -31.89 -26.38
N CYS A 88 6.34 -31.96 -26.10
CA CYS A 88 5.28 -31.76 -27.08
C CYS A 88 5.24 -30.32 -27.62
N PHE A 89 5.48 -29.31 -26.78
CA PHE A 89 5.52 -27.91 -27.20
C PHE A 89 6.72 -27.65 -28.12
N VAL A 90 7.89 -28.26 -27.83
CA VAL A 90 9.06 -28.22 -28.71
C VAL A 90 8.80 -28.89 -30.06
N ALA A 91 8.07 -30.01 -30.10
CA ALA A 91 7.68 -30.64 -31.37
C ALA A 91 6.76 -29.73 -32.22
N ALA A 92 5.89 -28.94 -31.59
CA ALA A 92 5.06 -27.96 -32.25
C ALA A 92 5.82 -26.70 -32.72
N ARG A 93 6.95 -26.35 -32.08
CA ARG A 93 7.73 -25.12 -32.32
C ARG A 93 7.97 -24.74 -33.79
N PRO A 94 8.28 -25.67 -34.73
CA PRO A 94 8.51 -25.32 -36.14
C PRO A 94 7.28 -24.71 -36.86
N HIS A 95 6.08 -24.87 -36.29
CA HIS A 95 4.81 -24.40 -36.85
C HIS A 95 4.25 -23.17 -36.09
N LEU A 96 4.99 -22.64 -35.11
CA LEU A 96 4.63 -21.47 -34.32
C LEU A 96 5.39 -20.23 -34.79
N THR A 97 4.69 -19.10 -34.98
CA THR A 97 5.34 -17.84 -35.34
C THR A 97 6.20 -17.29 -34.19
N THR A 98 7.25 -16.53 -34.53
CA THR A 98 8.02 -15.70 -33.59
C THR A 98 7.30 -14.42 -33.19
N GLU A 99 6.25 -14.02 -33.91
CA GLU A 99 5.51 -12.77 -33.69
C GLU A 99 4.48 -12.84 -32.55
N SER A 100 4.26 -14.02 -31.94
CA SER A 100 3.26 -14.21 -30.90
C SER A 100 3.90 -14.35 -29.53
N ASP A 101 3.74 -13.33 -28.68
CA ASP A 101 4.24 -13.30 -27.29
C ASP A 101 3.78 -14.50 -26.46
N LYS A 102 2.63 -15.09 -26.81
CA LYS A 102 2.10 -16.28 -26.14
C LYS A 102 3.04 -17.48 -26.22
N VAL A 103 3.83 -17.62 -27.28
CA VAL A 103 4.74 -18.76 -27.45
C VAL A 103 5.84 -18.73 -26.39
N ALA A 104 6.46 -17.58 -26.18
CA ALA A 104 7.44 -17.37 -25.11
C ALA A 104 6.79 -17.45 -23.72
N LEU A 105 5.59 -16.86 -23.55
CA LEU A 105 4.85 -16.91 -22.29
C LEU A 105 4.53 -18.34 -21.83
N VAL A 106 4.12 -19.24 -22.73
CA VAL A 106 3.85 -20.64 -22.39
C VAL A 106 5.13 -21.37 -21.96
N LEU A 107 6.24 -21.17 -22.67
CA LEU A 107 7.54 -21.74 -22.30
C LEU A 107 8.03 -21.25 -20.94
N LYS A 108 7.99 -19.93 -20.70
CA LYS A 108 8.35 -19.32 -19.40
C LYS A 108 7.46 -19.87 -18.28
N ARG A 109 6.15 -19.99 -18.49
CA ARG A 109 5.22 -20.56 -17.49
C ARG A 109 5.47 -22.05 -17.23
N LEU A 110 5.73 -22.85 -18.27
CA LEU A 110 6.11 -24.27 -18.10
C LEU A 110 7.39 -24.41 -17.27
N ALA A 111 8.40 -23.58 -17.54
CA ALA A 111 9.65 -23.58 -16.78
C ALA A 111 9.44 -23.23 -15.30
N LEU A 112 8.64 -22.20 -15.02
CA LEU A 112 8.30 -21.77 -13.65
C LEU A 112 7.44 -22.80 -12.92
N SER A 113 6.48 -23.47 -13.58
CA SER A 113 5.70 -24.55 -12.97
C SER A 113 6.52 -25.81 -12.67
N CYS A 114 7.52 -26.13 -13.51
CA CYS A 114 8.52 -27.15 -13.16
C CYS A 114 9.29 -26.74 -11.90
N PHE A 115 9.74 -25.48 -11.84
CA PHE A 115 10.52 -24.98 -10.72
C PHE A 115 9.72 -24.91 -9.42
N GLU A 116 8.45 -24.49 -9.45
CA GLU A 116 7.53 -24.52 -8.30
C GLU A 116 7.40 -25.94 -7.71
N LEU A 117 7.34 -26.94 -8.58
CA LEU A 117 7.31 -28.34 -8.20
C LEU A 117 8.65 -28.77 -7.57
N LEU A 118 9.79 -28.38 -8.15
CA LEU A 118 11.13 -28.64 -7.59
C LEU A 118 11.38 -27.96 -6.25
N LEU A 119 10.77 -26.79 -6.01
CA LEU A 119 10.79 -26.13 -4.69
C LEU A 119 9.94 -26.89 -3.67
N SER A 120 8.81 -27.48 -4.10
CA SER A 120 7.82 -28.09 -3.21
C SER A 120 8.09 -29.57 -2.90
N VAL A 121 8.80 -30.29 -3.77
CA VAL A 121 9.10 -31.72 -3.62
C VAL A 121 10.43 -31.87 -2.88
N PRO A 122 10.49 -32.61 -1.75
CA PRO A 122 11.75 -32.85 -1.04
C PRO A 122 12.80 -33.52 -1.94
N GLU A 123 14.06 -33.10 -1.86
CA GLU A 123 15.14 -33.60 -2.73
C GLU A 123 15.26 -35.14 -2.73
N ASN A 124 15.02 -35.77 -1.58
CA ASN A 124 15.06 -37.23 -1.41
C ASN A 124 13.83 -37.98 -1.97
N ALA A 125 12.79 -37.27 -2.45
CA ALA A 125 11.55 -37.86 -2.94
C ALA A 125 11.56 -38.16 -4.45
N ILE A 126 12.51 -37.59 -5.22
CA ILE A 126 12.66 -37.84 -6.66
C ILE A 126 13.74 -38.91 -6.88
N PRO A 127 13.41 -40.08 -7.46
CA PRO A 127 14.42 -41.09 -7.78
C PRO A 127 15.47 -40.57 -8.75
N TYR A 128 16.75 -40.91 -8.53
CA TYR A 128 17.87 -40.43 -9.36
C TYR A 128 17.69 -40.72 -10.86
N GLU A 129 17.13 -41.88 -11.21
CA GLU A 129 16.86 -42.24 -12.61
C GLU A 129 15.81 -41.31 -13.26
N ALA A 130 14.75 -40.96 -12.52
CA ALA A 130 13.72 -40.03 -12.96
C ALA A 130 14.27 -38.60 -13.09
N TRP A 131 15.11 -38.16 -12.13
CA TRP A 131 15.84 -36.89 -12.21
C TRP A 131 16.72 -36.82 -13.46
N MET A 132 17.51 -37.86 -13.72
CA MET A 132 18.43 -37.92 -14.87
C MET A 132 17.66 -37.98 -16.20
N GLN A 133 16.51 -38.64 -16.24
CA GLN A 133 15.61 -38.64 -17.40
C GLN A 133 15.00 -37.25 -17.63
N PHE A 134 14.52 -36.58 -16.58
CA PHE A 134 14.00 -35.21 -16.66
C PHE A 134 15.05 -34.24 -17.18
N HIS A 135 16.27 -34.27 -16.62
CA HIS A 135 17.39 -33.42 -17.06
C HIS A 135 17.71 -33.61 -18.55
N ARG A 136 17.78 -34.86 -19.03
CA ARG A 136 18.01 -35.13 -20.46
C ARG A 136 16.87 -34.60 -21.34
N SER A 137 15.63 -34.69 -20.86
CA SER A 137 14.45 -34.17 -21.58
C SER A 137 14.48 -32.64 -21.68
N VAL A 138 14.79 -31.94 -20.59
CA VAL A 138 14.89 -30.47 -20.57
C VAL A 138 16.10 -29.97 -21.37
N GLN A 139 17.25 -30.66 -21.31
CA GLN A 139 18.42 -30.36 -22.16
C GLN A 139 18.05 -30.46 -23.65
N ALA A 140 17.47 -31.58 -24.09
CA ALA A 140 17.09 -31.78 -25.48
C ALA A 140 16.03 -30.76 -25.96
N ALA A 141 15.09 -30.39 -25.08
CA ALA A 141 14.13 -29.33 -25.34
C ALA A 141 14.80 -27.95 -25.47
N HIS A 142 15.74 -27.62 -24.59
CA HIS A 142 16.50 -26.37 -24.65
C HIS A 142 17.34 -26.29 -25.93
N ASP A 143 18.09 -27.34 -26.28
CA ASP A 143 18.94 -27.39 -27.48
C ASP A 143 18.14 -27.23 -28.78
N ALA A 144 16.90 -27.73 -28.80
CA ALA A 144 15.96 -27.56 -29.90
C ALA A 144 15.38 -26.13 -29.94
N LEU A 145 14.98 -25.56 -28.80
CA LEU A 145 14.44 -24.20 -28.71
C LEU A 145 15.48 -23.11 -28.98
N HIS A 146 16.75 -23.36 -28.64
CA HIS A 146 17.86 -22.45 -28.86
C HIS A 146 18.10 -22.17 -30.34
N GLN A 147 17.82 -23.13 -31.23
CA GLN A 147 17.85 -22.95 -32.69
C GLN A 147 16.80 -21.93 -33.19
N TYR A 148 15.77 -21.65 -32.38
CA TYR A 148 14.75 -20.63 -32.60
C TYR A 148 14.93 -19.38 -31.72
N GLY A 149 16.11 -19.22 -31.09
CA GLY A 149 16.47 -18.07 -30.26
C GLY A 149 15.85 -18.02 -28.87
N SER A 150 15.15 -19.07 -28.42
CA SER A 150 14.56 -19.11 -27.07
C SER A 150 15.57 -19.58 -26.03
N THR A 151 15.63 -18.87 -24.91
CA THR A 151 16.44 -19.21 -23.73
C THR A 151 15.58 -19.52 -22.49
N ASP A 152 14.25 -19.64 -22.64
CA ASP A 152 13.28 -19.72 -21.54
C ASP A 152 13.50 -20.91 -20.58
N LEU A 153 14.13 -21.99 -21.06
CA LEU A 153 14.46 -23.18 -20.26
C LEU A 153 15.86 -23.13 -19.61
N GLN A 154 16.69 -22.11 -19.89
CA GLN A 154 18.10 -22.07 -19.49
C GLN A 154 18.30 -22.09 -17.97
N ALA A 155 17.52 -21.29 -17.23
CA ALA A 155 17.57 -21.25 -15.77
C ALA A 155 17.16 -22.60 -15.15
N LEU A 156 16.04 -23.19 -15.62
CA LEU A 156 15.57 -24.50 -15.17
C LEU A 156 16.62 -25.60 -15.43
N LEU A 157 17.20 -25.64 -16.64
CA LEU A 157 18.24 -26.59 -17.00
C LEU A 157 19.46 -26.47 -16.07
N ARG A 158 19.91 -25.24 -15.79
CA ARG A 158 21.02 -24.98 -14.87
C ARG A 158 20.72 -25.48 -13.47
N ILE A 159 19.57 -25.12 -12.90
CA ILE A 159 19.11 -25.53 -11.56
C ILE A 159 19.12 -27.06 -11.43
N MET A 160 18.67 -27.75 -12.48
CA MET A 160 18.68 -29.22 -12.52
C MET A 160 20.08 -29.82 -12.63
N GLY A 161 21.00 -29.15 -13.33
CA GLY A 161 22.40 -29.54 -13.44
C GLY A 161 23.21 -29.30 -12.16
N GLU A 162 22.82 -28.30 -11.37
CA GLU A 162 23.39 -28.00 -10.04
C GLU A 162 22.91 -28.96 -8.94
N GLY A 163 21.87 -29.76 -9.22
CA GLY A 163 21.40 -30.85 -8.36
C GLY A 163 20.09 -30.58 -7.62
N GLY A 164 19.49 -29.40 -7.75
CA GLY A 164 18.29 -29.04 -6.99
C GLY A 164 18.01 -27.54 -6.94
N ALA A 165 16.80 -27.18 -6.52
CA ALA A 165 16.35 -25.79 -6.44
C ALA A 165 17.16 -24.92 -5.46
N TRP A 166 17.84 -25.56 -4.49
CA TRP A 166 18.62 -24.92 -3.42
C TRP A 166 20.11 -25.25 -3.47
N SER A 167 20.58 -26.01 -4.45
CA SER A 167 21.92 -26.63 -4.45
C SER A 167 23.06 -25.69 -4.89
N ASN A 168 22.75 -24.48 -5.35
CA ASN A 168 23.74 -23.51 -5.81
C ASN A 168 24.66 -23.04 -4.66
N PRO A 169 26.00 -23.10 -4.78
CA PRO A 169 26.91 -22.72 -3.70
C PRO A 169 26.78 -21.26 -3.22
N ALA A 170 26.52 -20.31 -4.12
CA ALA A 170 26.36 -18.90 -3.77
C ALA A 170 25.04 -18.67 -3.01
N LEU A 171 23.97 -19.35 -3.44
CA LEU A 171 22.69 -19.35 -2.72
C LEU A 171 22.80 -19.98 -1.33
N ILE A 172 23.44 -21.14 -1.21
CA ILE A 172 23.66 -21.80 0.10
C ILE A 172 24.45 -20.87 1.03
N ALA A 173 25.55 -20.28 0.53
CA ALA A 173 26.36 -19.34 1.32
C ALA A 173 25.53 -18.13 1.79
N LEU A 174 24.73 -17.55 0.89
CA LEU A 174 23.85 -16.42 1.19
C LEU A 174 22.80 -16.76 2.27
N LEU A 175 22.06 -17.86 2.10
CA LEU A 175 21.00 -18.26 3.03
C LEU A 175 21.52 -18.75 4.40
N THR A 176 22.76 -19.22 4.46
CA THR A 176 23.42 -19.68 5.71
C THR A 176 24.32 -18.63 6.36
N GLY A 177 24.32 -17.39 5.86
CA GLY A 177 25.10 -16.28 6.41
C GLY A 177 26.62 -16.45 6.32
N GLN A 178 27.10 -17.25 5.36
CA GLN A 178 28.53 -17.38 5.05
C GLN A 178 29.01 -16.16 4.24
N PRO A 179 30.30 -15.83 4.27
CA PRO A 179 30.84 -14.75 3.43
C PRO A 179 30.67 -15.08 1.94
N THR A 180 29.97 -14.21 1.22
CA THR A 180 29.73 -14.28 -0.23
C THR A 180 30.59 -13.26 -0.98
N ASN A 181 30.90 -13.57 -2.24
CA ASN A 181 31.47 -12.59 -3.19
C ASN A 181 30.32 -11.90 -3.93
N PRO A 182 30.15 -10.57 -3.84
CA PRO A 182 29.07 -9.85 -4.52
C PRO A 182 29.00 -10.11 -6.03
N GLU A 183 30.15 -10.19 -6.71
CA GLU A 183 30.19 -10.41 -8.17
C GLU A 183 29.68 -11.81 -8.55
N GLU A 184 29.95 -12.84 -7.73
CA GLU A 184 29.45 -14.20 -7.94
C GLU A 184 27.95 -14.31 -7.67
N VAL A 185 27.45 -13.57 -6.67
CA VAL A 185 26.02 -13.49 -6.34
C VAL A 185 25.27 -12.75 -7.45
N ASP A 186 25.76 -11.58 -7.90
CA ASP A 186 25.15 -10.83 -9.00
C ASP A 186 25.15 -11.64 -10.31
N ALA A 187 26.23 -12.37 -10.62
CA ALA A 187 26.28 -13.26 -11.78
C ALA A 187 25.28 -14.44 -11.66
N PHE A 188 25.10 -14.99 -10.47
CA PHE A 188 24.08 -16.01 -10.19
C PHE A 188 22.66 -15.47 -10.40
N LEU A 189 22.35 -14.31 -9.81
CA LEU A 189 21.05 -13.65 -9.94
C LEU A 189 20.72 -13.29 -11.40
N ALA A 190 21.70 -12.77 -12.15
CA ALA A 190 21.56 -12.45 -13.56
C ALA A 190 21.30 -13.68 -14.46
N LEU A 191 21.82 -14.85 -14.08
CA LEU A 191 21.73 -16.08 -14.87
C LEU A 191 20.44 -16.89 -14.65
N GLU A 192 19.82 -16.76 -13.47
CA GLU A 192 18.50 -17.36 -13.21
C GLU A 192 17.33 -16.38 -13.43
N GLY A 193 17.53 -15.10 -13.16
CA GLY A 193 16.55 -14.04 -13.39
C GLY A 193 15.48 -13.87 -12.30
N ASP A 194 14.75 -12.75 -12.40
CA ASP A 194 13.77 -12.29 -11.40
C ASP A 194 12.71 -13.33 -11.04
N SER A 195 12.17 -14.01 -12.04
CA SER A 195 10.98 -14.85 -11.90
C SER A 195 11.27 -16.14 -11.10
N PHE A 196 12.51 -16.64 -11.15
CA PHE A 196 12.96 -17.77 -10.33
C PHE A 196 13.25 -17.31 -8.89
N MET A 197 13.86 -16.13 -8.71
CA MET A 197 14.10 -15.57 -7.37
C MET A 197 12.79 -15.24 -6.64
N GLU A 198 11.81 -14.68 -7.33
CA GLU A 198 10.49 -14.37 -6.77
C GLU A 198 9.80 -15.65 -6.25
N MET A 199 9.91 -16.76 -7.00
CA MET A 199 9.38 -18.06 -6.57
C MET A 199 10.12 -18.62 -5.35
N ARG A 200 11.45 -18.49 -5.26
CA ARG A 200 12.22 -18.87 -4.06
C ARG A 200 11.82 -18.04 -2.84
N VAL A 201 11.75 -16.72 -2.98
CA VAL A 201 11.37 -15.81 -1.89
C VAL A 201 9.95 -16.13 -1.38
N LYS A 202 8.97 -16.26 -2.29
CA LYS A 202 7.59 -16.65 -1.94
C LYS A 202 7.53 -18.02 -1.26
N HIS A 203 8.35 -18.98 -1.70
CA HIS A 203 8.42 -20.29 -1.07
C HIS A 203 8.99 -20.20 0.37
N LEU A 204 10.08 -19.46 0.59
CA LEU A 204 10.66 -19.27 1.93
C LEU A 204 9.67 -18.61 2.90
N VAL A 205 8.97 -17.55 2.47
CA VAL A 205 7.89 -16.93 3.27
C VAL A 205 6.79 -17.95 3.61
N LYS A 206 6.33 -18.72 2.62
CA LYS A 206 5.30 -19.76 2.81
C LYS A 206 5.72 -20.87 3.78
N MET A 207 7.01 -21.19 3.85
CA MET A 207 7.57 -22.19 4.77
C MET A 207 7.89 -21.62 6.16
N GLY A 208 7.77 -20.31 6.36
CA GLY A 208 8.09 -19.64 7.63
C GLY A 208 9.57 -19.23 7.78
N GLU A 209 10.41 -19.46 6.77
CA GLU A 209 11.83 -19.10 6.75
C GLU A 209 12.02 -17.61 6.39
N VAL A 210 11.34 -16.73 7.14
CA VAL A 210 11.22 -15.29 6.84
C VAL A 210 12.59 -14.60 6.79
N THR A 211 13.53 -14.95 7.68
CA THR A 211 14.88 -14.37 7.67
C THR A 211 15.63 -14.70 6.38
N GLN A 212 15.53 -15.93 5.89
CA GLN A 212 16.13 -16.35 4.62
C GLN A 212 15.45 -15.64 3.44
N ALA A 213 14.12 -15.53 3.47
CA ALA A 213 13.35 -14.80 2.45
C ALA A 213 13.77 -13.33 2.35
N MET A 214 13.93 -12.64 3.49
CA MET A 214 14.39 -11.25 3.54
C MET A 214 15.80 -11.08 2.98
N VAL A 215 16.76 -11.95 3.35
CA VAL A 215 18.14 -11.88 2.84
C VAL A 215 18.15 -12.04 1.32
N LEU A 216 17.42 -13.04 0.79
CA LEU A 216 17.34 -13.27 -0.66
C LEU A 216 16.65 -12.10 -1.38
N ALA A 217 15.51 -11.63 -0.87
CA ALA A 217 14.76 -10.52 -1.47
C ALA A 217 15.56 -9.22 -1.46
N ARG A 218 16.23 -8.88 -0.35
CA ARG A 218 17.14 -7.73 -0.26
C ARG A 218 18.23 -7.81 -1.33
N THR A 219 18.91 -8.96 -1.41
CA THR A 219 19.99 -9.17 -2.41
C THR A 219 19.49 -9.00 -3.84
N CYS A 220 18.28 -9.49 -4.15
CA CYS A 220 17.63 -9.29 -5.45
C CYS A 220 17.23 -7.83 -5.71
N ALA A 221 16.83 -7.09 -4.67
CA ALA A 221 16.51 -5.68 -4.76
C ALA A 221 17.75 -4.77 -4.88
N ASP A 222 18.90 -5.20 -4.41
CA ASP A 222 20.18 -4.48 -4.52
C ASP A 222 20.87 -4.74 -5.88
N CYS A 223 20.73 -5.94 -6.44
CA CYS A 223 21.29 -6.35 -7.73
C CYS A 223 20.81 -5.48 -8.91
N CYS A 224 21.75 -5.03 -9.75
CA CYS A 224 21.45 -4.20 -10.93
C CYS A 224 20.98 -4.99 -12.17
N HIS A 225 21.16 -6.32 -12.16
CA HIS A 225 20.73 -7.21 -13.25
C HIS A 225 19.29 -7.72 -13.09
N ILE A 226 18.67 -7.52 -11.93
CA ILE A 226 17.26 -7.80 -11.69
C ILE A 226 16.41 -6.65 -12.22
N SER A 227 15.45 -6.95 -13.09
CA SER A 227 14.50 -5.97 -13.61
C SER A 227 13.44 -5.61 -12.56
N ASN A 228 12.78 -6.62 -11.97
CA ASN A 228 11.67 -6.41 -11.04
C ASN A 228 12.12 -6.17 -9.58
N ARG A 229 12.98 -5.17 -9.35
CA ARG A 229 13.51 -4.84 -8.00
C ARG A 229 12.42 -4.41 -7.02
N THR A 230 11.35 -3.77 -7.52
CA THR A 230 10.24 -3.24 -6.73
C THR A 230 9.44 -4.36 -6.04
N THR A 231 9.17 -5.50 -6.70
CA THR A 231 8.48 -6.64 -6.03
C THR A 231 9.31 -7.26 -4.91
N PHE A 232 10.65 -7.28 -5.03
CA PHE A 232 11.51 -7.71 -3.93
C PHE A 232 11.47 -6.71 -2.75
N ARG A 233 11.44 -5.40 -3.02
CA ARG A 233 11.25 -4.35 -1.98
C ARG A 233 9.90 -4.47 -1.29
N GLN A 234 8.82 -4.65 -2.04
CA GLN A 234 7.48 -4.93 -1.52
C GLN A 234 7.47 -6.16 -0.60
N THR A 235 8.36 -7.13 -0.83
CA THR A 235 8.50 -8.28 0.07
C THR A 235 9.34 -7.96 1.31
N TYR A 236 10.56 -7.41 1.19
CA TYR A 236 11.44 -7.27 2.36
C TYR A 236 11.16 -6.04 3.25
N VAL A 237 10.73 -4.91 2.68
CA VAL A 237 10.56 -3.65 3.44
C VAL A 237 9.53 -3.79 4.56
N PRO A 238 8.33 -4.39 4.35
CA PRO A 238 7.38 -4.58 5.43
C PRO A 238 7.94 -5.50 6.55
N HIS A 239 8.65 -6.56 6.20
CA HIS A 239 9.25 -7.46 7.20
C HIS A 239 10.38 -6.80 8.00
N LEU A 240 11.11 -5.81 7.45
CA LEU A 240 12.04 -4.99 8.23
C LEU A 240 11.33 -4.13 9.30
N CYS A 241 10.12 -3.64 9.01
CA CYS A 241 9.31 -2.88 9.97
C CYS A 241 8.75 -3.76 11.10
N ASP A 242 8.43 -5.02 10.81
CA ASP A 242 7.84 -5.96 11.78
C ASP A 242 8.85 -6.43 12.85
N MET A 243 10.14 -6.53 12.54
CA MET A 243 11.19 -6.97 13.46
C MET A 243 11.60 -5.94 14.55
N LEU A 244 10.70 -5.01 14.90
CA LEU A 244 10.94 -3.77 15.67
C LEU A 244 11.83 -2.75 14.92
N PRO A 245 11.55 -1.44 15.04
CA PRO A 245 12.35 -0.41 14.39
C PRO A 245 13.77 -0.37 14.96
N SER A 246 14.72 -0.88 14.19
CA SER A 246 16.16 -0.76 14.44
C SER A 246 16.76 0.38 13.61
N GLU A 247 17.92 0.89 14.03
CA GLU A 247 18.70 1.87 13.25
C GLU A 247 19.06 1.33 11.86
N GLU A 248 19.30 0.02 11.75
CA GLU A 248 19.51 -0.68 10.47
C GLU A 248 18.25 -0.65 9.60
N ALA A 249 17.07 -0.96 10.15
CA ALA A 249 15.81 -0.92 9.40
C ALA A 249 15.51 0.49 8.89
N ILE A 250 15.70 1.53 9.72
CA ILE A 250 15.54 2.94 9.33
C ILE A 250 16.54 3.30 8.22
N MET A 251 17.80 2.88 8.33
CA MET A 251 18.81 3.11 7.30
C MET A 251 18.49 2.41 5.98
N GLU A 252 18.02 1.17 5.99
CA GLU A 252 17.65 0.45 4.76
C GLU A 252 16.39 1.04 4.09
N ILE A 253 15.38 1.41 4.89
CA ILE A 253 14.19 2.13 4.41
C ILE A 253 14.60 3.48 3.79
N SER A 254 15.59 4.17 4.35
CA SER A 254 16.08 5.46 3.83
C SER A 254 16.67 5.43 2.41
N ARG A 255 16.99 4.24 1.89
CA ARG A 255 17.53 4.03 0.54
C ARG A 255 16.46 3.77 -0.52
N VAL A 256 15.20 3.57 -0.12
CA VAL A 256 14.07 3.30 -1.02
C VAL A 256 13.49 4.62 -1.55
N ASP A 257 13.10 4.68 -2.81
CA ASP A 257 12.48 5.89 -3.37
C ASP A 257 11.12 6.18 -2.72
N GLY A 258 10.83 7.46 -2.48
CA GLY A 258 9.59 7.87 -1.81
C GLY A 258 8.31 7.41 -2.49
N LYS A 259 8.29 7.26 -3.83
CA LYS A 259 7.14 6.70 -4.55
C LYS A 259 7.01 5.20 -4.35
N GLU A 260 8.12 4.46 -4.36
CA GLU A 260 8.10 3.03 -4.06
C GLU A 260 7.62 2.78 -2.63
N VAL A 261 8.02 3.61 -1.64
CA VAL A 261 7.49 3.51 -0.27
C VAL A 261 5.98 3.76 -0.23
N LEU A 262 5.47 4.78 -0.93
CA LEU A 262 4.04 5.03 -1.03
C LEU A 262 3.28 3.87 -1.70
N GLU A 263 3.83 3.27 -2.76
CA GLU A 263 3.25 2.07 -3.39
C GLU A 263 3.20 0.87 -2.43
N ILE A 264 4.26 0.66 -1.63
CA ILE A 264 4.28 -0.39 -0.60
C ILE A 264 3.21 -0.12 0.48
N ILE A 265 3.08 1.12 0.96
CA ILE A 265 2.04 1.52 1.94
C ILE A 265 0.64 1.26 1.37
N CYS A 266 0.37 1.67 0.12
CA CYS A 266 -0.90 1.41 -0.56
C CYS A 266 -1.22 -0.10 -0.66
N ASN A 267 -0.22 -0.91 -1.05
CA ASN A 267 -0.40 -2.36 -1.16
C ASN A 267 -0.73 -2.99 0.20
N LEU A 268 0.01 -2.64 1.26
CA LEU A 268 -0.26 -3.10 2.63
C LEU A 268 -1.66 -2.69 3.10
N GLU A 269 -2.12 -1.48 2.79
CA GLU A 269 -3.51 -1.05 3.07
C GLU A 269 -4.52 -1.93 2.33
N THR A 270 -4.31 -2.21 1.04
CA THR A 270 -5.23 -3.07 0.24
C THR A 270 -5.25 -4.53 0.68
N GLU A 271 -4.16 -5.03 1.26
CA GLU A 271 -4.07 -6.36 1.88
C GLU A 271 -4.68 -6.41 3.30
N GLY A 272 -5.08 -5.27 3.86
CA GLY A 272 -5.62 -5.17 5.23
C GLY A 272 -4.54 -5.15 6.32
N GLN A 273 -3.27 -4.98 5.97
CA GLN A 273 -2.13 -4.90 6.90
C GLN A 273 -1.96 -3.47 7.47
N GLU A 274 -3.05 -2.85 7.94
CA GLU A 274 -3.08 -1.41 8.31
C GLU A 274 -2.00 -1.03 9.35
N ASN A 275 -1.78 -1.86 10.37
CA ASN A 275 -0.73 -1.63 11.37
C ASN A 275 0.67 -1.55 10.75
N LEU A 276 0.98 -2.41 9.76
CA LEU A 276 2.29 -2.46 9.14
C LEU A 276 2.48 -1.31 8.15
N ALA A 277 1.43 -0.97 7.40
CA ALA A 277 1.36 0.23 6.59
C ALA A 277 1.64 1.49 7.43
N PHE A 278 1.04 1.57 8.62
CA PHE A 278 1.23 2.69 9.55
C PHE A 278 2.63 2.75 10.16
N ILE A 279 3.23 1.62 10.56
CA ILE A 279 4.62 1.58 11.07
C ILE A 279 5.58 2.06 9.97
N LEU A 280 5.46 1.54 8.74
CA LEU A 280 6.28 1.97 7.60
C LEU A 280 6.10 3.47 7.30
N CYS A 281 4.85 3.92 7.23
CA CYS A 281 4.50 5.32 6.96
C CYS A 281 5.07 6.27 8.03
N THR A 282 4.90 5.95 9.31
CA THR A 282 5.43 6.74 10.44
C THR A 282 6.96 6.74 10.46
N THR A 283 7.59 5.59 10.19
CA THR A 283 9.06 5.46 10.15
C THR A 283 9.65 6.33 9.04
N PHE A 284 9.12 6.21 7.81
CA PHE A 284 9.61 6.97 6.67
C PHE A 284 9.28 8.47 6.80
N LEU A 285 8.10 8.83 7.33
CA LEU A 285 7.75 10.24 7.58
C LEU A 285 8.72 10.86 8.58
N THR A 286 8.96 10.21 9.72
CA THR A 286 9.92 10.68 10.74
C THR A 286 11.32 10.90 10.14
N GLN A 287 11.76 10.02 9.24
CA GLN A 287 13.02 10.17 8.51
C GLN A 287 13.00 11.38 7.56
N GLN A 288 11.94 11.58 6.76
CA GLN A 288 11.80 12.75 5.86
C GLN A 288 11.85 14.07 6.66
N LEU A 289 11.18 14.13 7.82
CA LEU A 289 11.22 15.27 8.74
C LEU A 289 12.63 15.58 9.27
N GLN A 290 13.41 14.54 9.60
CA GLN A 290 14.79 14.68 10.09
C GLN A 290 15.79 15.04 9.00
N GLN A 291 15.58 14.57 7.77
CA GLN A 291 16.46 14.78 6.61
C GLN A 291 16.10 16.02 5.78
N GLU A 292 15.06 16.77 6.17
CA GLU A 292 14.60 17.99 5.49
C GLU A 292 14.12 17.77 4.04
N SER A 293 13.88 16.51 3.65
CA SER A 293 13.38 16.15 2.33
C SER A 293 11.87 16.38 2.25
N ILE A 294 11.43 17.13 1.23
CA ILE A 294 10.02 17.44 0.96
C ILE A 294 9.41 16.55 -0.16
N TYR A 295 10.21 15.73 -0.83
CA TYR A 295 9.74 14.84 -1.90
C TYR A 295 8.75 13.81 -1.35
N CYS A 296 7.57 13.70 -1.98
CA CYS A 296 6.46 12.84 -1.54
C CYS A 296 5.96 13.08 -0.09
N SER A 297 6.41 14.14 0.59
CA SER A 297 6.11 14.37 2.01
C SER A 297 4.65 14.73 2.24
N TRP A 298 4.00 15.47 1.34
CA TRP A 298 2.59 15.81 1.47
C TRP A 298 1.70 14.58 1.37
N GLU A 299 1.92 13.75 0.34
CA GLU A 299 1.20 12.50 0.14
C GLU A 299 1.40 11.56 1.33
N LEU A 300 2.64 11.45 1.83
CA LEU A 300 2.99 10.63 2.99
C LEU A 300 2.32 11.15 4.28
N THR A 301 2.31 12.46 4.54
CA THR A 301 1.60 13.04 5.69
C THR A 301 0.08 12.81 5.61
N LEU A 302 -0.51 12.87 4.41
CA LEU A 302 -1.93 12.61 4.17
C LEU A 302 -2.29 11.12 4.30
N PHE A 303 -1.42 10.20 3.90
CA PHE A 303 -1.57 8.76 4.17
C PHE A 303 -1.44 8.47 5.66
N TRP A 304 -0.43 9.06 6.31
CA TRP A 304 -0.20 8.92 7.74
C TRP A 304 -1.40 9.37 8.57
N SER A 305 -2.00 10.54 8.29
CA SER A 305 -3.16 11.02 9.05
C SER A 305 -4.34 10.07 8.96
N LYS A 306 -4.66 9.58 7.75
CA LYS A 306 -5.76 8.65 7.52
C LYS A 306 -5.54 7.30 8.18
N LEU A 307 -4.32 6.76 8.14
CA LEU A 307 -3.98 5.51 8.82
C LEU A 307 -4.06 5.66 10.34
N GLN A 308 -3.51 6.75 10.90
CA GLN A 308 -3.57 7.06 12.34
C GLN A 308 -5.02 7.12 12.82
N ARG A 309 -5.89 7.84 12.10
CA ARG A 309 -7.31 8.02 12.47
C ARG A 309 -8.13 6.72 12.41
N ARG A 310 -7.71 5.72 11.63
CA ARG A 310 -8.32 4.37 11.60
C ARG A 310 -7.85 3.49 12.74
N ILE A 311 -6.54 3.47 12.99
CA ILE A 311 -5.91 2.64 14.04
C ILE A 311 -6.29 3.15 15.42
N GLU A 312 -6.24 4.47 15.63
CA GLU A 312 -6.65 5.12 16.87
C GLU A 312 -7.63 6.28 16.60
N PRO A 313 -8.94 6.08 16.85
CA PRO A 313 -9.96 7.10 16.59
C PRO A 313 -9.96 8.25 17.62
N SER A 314 -9.09 8.23 18.63
CA SER A 314 -8.96 9.32 19.60
C SER A 314 -8.40 10.58 18.92
N LEU A 315 -9.13 11.69 19.05
CA LEU A 315 -8.70 12.97 18.47
C LEU A 315 -7.52 13.56 19.25
N GLU A 316 -7.55 13.46 20.58
CA GLU A 316 -6.47 13.93 21.46
C GLU A 316 -5.14 13.24 21.12
N SER A 317 -5.16 11.90 20.92
CA SER A 317 -3.96 11.16 20.51
C SER A 317 -3.46 11.58 19.13
N PHE A 318 -4.36 11.75 18.16
CA PHE A 318 -3.98 12.23 16.82
C PHE A 318 -3.29 13.61 16.88
N LEU A 319 -3.84 14.55 17.68
CA LEU A 319 -3.24 15.87 17.87
C LEU A 319 -1.88 15.79 18.59
N GLU A 320 -1.75 14.94 19.62
CA GLU A 320 -0.47 14.71 20.30
C GLU A 320 0.60 14.17 19.33
N HIS A 321 0.26 13.18 18.51
CA HIS A 321 1.19 12.64 17.51
C HIS A 321 1.57 13.68 16.44
N CYS A 322 0.64 14.54 16.00
CA CYS A 322 0.95 15.65 15.10
C CYS A 322 1.93 16.65 15.74
N ILE A 323 1.76 16.97 17.03
CA ILE A 323 2.69 17.82 17.78
C ILE A 323 4.05 17.13 17.93
N GLN A 324 4.10 15.83 18.21
CA GLN A 324 5.35 15.06 18.31
C GLN A 324 6.12 15.01 16.98
N LEU A 325 5.44 14.79 15.84
CA LEU A 325 6.05 14.89 14.51
C LEU A 325 6.51 16.32 14.24
N GLY A 326 5.68 17.31 14.56
CA GLY A 326 6.03 18.71 14.51
C GLY A 326 7.29 19.03 15.31
N ALA A 327 7.45 18.43 16.49
CA ALA A 327 8.60 18.59 17.37
C ALA A 327 9.93 18.12 16.74
N ILE A 328 9.88 17.26 15.72
CA ILE A 328 11.02 16.74 14.96
C ILE A 328 11.20 17.50 13.62
N ALA A 329 10.11 18.00 13.03
CA ALA A 329 10.11 18.72 11.75
C ALA A 329 11.03 19.96 11.76
N LYS A 330 11.92 20.03 10.78
CA LYS A 330 12.90 21.13 10.62
C LYS A 330 12.59 22.11 9.49
N THR A 331 11.62 21.80 8.64
CA THR A 331 11.19 22.68 7.54
C THR A 331 9.83 23.29 7.84
N VAL A 332 9.60 24.49 7.31
CA VAL A 332 8.27 25.13 7.38
C VAL A 332 7.23 24.26 6.67
N TYR A 333 7.54 23.75 5.46
CA TYR A 333 6.62 22.92 4.66
C TYR A 333 6.08 21.71 5.42
N HIS A 334 6.93 20.99 6.14
CA HIS A 334 6.49 19.83 6.94
C HIS A 334 5.51 20.23 8.06
N LEU A 335 5.74 21.37 8.71
CA LEU A 335 4.81 21.92 9.71
C LEU A 335 3.48 22.34 9.07
N LEU A 336 3.51 22.95 7.89
CA LEU A 336 2.29 23.29 7.13
C LEU A 336 1.48 22.05 6.72
N PHE A 337 2.15 20.96 6.31
CA PHE A 337 1.47 19.70 5.98
C PHE A 337 0.77 19.10 7.21
N LEU A 338 1.40 19.14 8.38
CA LEU A 338 0.79 18.71 9.65
C LEU A 338 -0.40 19.59 10.04
N VAL A 339 -0.28 20.92 9.96
CA VAL A 339 -1.41 21.85 10.19
C VAL A 339 -2.59 21.53 9.25
N ARG A 340 -2.33 21.27 7.97
CA ARG A 340 -3.37 20.99 6.98
C ARG A 340 -4.11 19.67 7.24
N VAL A 341 -3.41 18.61 7.69
CA VAL A 341 -4.10 17.38 8.11
C VAL A 341 -4.82 17.54 9.45
N ILE A 342 -4.31 18.35 10.39
CA ILE A 342 -5.05 18.70 11.61
C ILE A 342 -6.38 19.39 11.26
N GLN A 343 -6.35 20.41 10.41
CA GLN A 343 -7.56 21.11 9.97
C GLN A 343 -8.58 20.17 9.31
N THR A 344 -8.11 19.20 8.53
CA THR A 344 -8.95 18.23 7.82
C THR A 344 -9.58 17.17 8.77
N GLU A 345 -8.85 16.72 9.78
CA GLU A 345 -9.26 15.58 10.64
C GLU A 345 -9.82 16.01 12.00
N ALA A 346 -9.61 17.26 12.42
CA ALA A 346 -9.96 17.80 13.74
C ALA A 346 -10.72 19.14 13.73
N GLU A 347 -10.84 19.80 12.57
CA GLU A 347 -11.54 21.09 12.41
C GLU A 347 -11.15 22.11 13.51
N GLN A 348 -12.12 22.73 14.17
CA GLN A 348 -11.90 23.72 15.24
C GLN A 348 -11.24 23.15 16.50
N LEU A 349 -11.39 21.84 16.76
CA LEU A 349 -10.75 21.18 17.92
C LEU A 349 -9.23 21.03 17.72
N GLY A 350 -8.77 21.06 16.46
CA GLY A 350 -7.35 21.07 16.11
C GLY A 350 -6.68 22.44 16.15
N LEU A 351 -7.42 23.52 16.47
CA LEU A 351 -6.91 24.89 16.33
C LEU A 351 -5.71 25.18 17.23
N ALA A 352 -5.72 24.75 18.50
CA ALA A 352 -4.59 24.97 19.41
C ALA A 352 -3.31 24.27 18.93
N ALA A 353 -3.40 22.99 18.57
CA ALA A 353 -2.27 22.24 18.00
C ALA A 353 -1.78 22.84 16.68
N SER A 354 -2.70 23.32 15.83
CA SER A 354 -2.35 24.03 14.60
C SER A 354 -1.52 25.27 14.91
N VAL A 355 -1.99 26.12 15.83
CA VAL A 355 -1.27 27.33 16.26
C VAL A 355 0.12 26.99 16.81
N GLU A 356 0.28 25.94 17.61
CA GLU A 356 1.59 25.50 18.14
C GLU A 356 2.59 25.16 17.02
N LEU A 357 2.14 24.45 15.99
CA LEU A 357 2.97 24.19 14.81
C LEU A 357 3.29 25.47 14.01
N CYS A 358 2.37 26.45 13.97
CA CYS A 358 2.62 27.77 13.36
C CYS A 358 3.69 28.57 14.12
N VAL A 359 3.60 28.60 15.47
CA VAL A 359 4.59 29.23 16.36
C VAL A 359 5.97 28.65 16.08
N ARG A 360 6.08 27.32 16.02
CA ARG A 360 7.32 26.64 15.68
C ARG A 360 7.81 26.97 14.27
N ALA A 361 6.90 27.01 13.28
CA ALA A 361 7.26 27.30 11.89
C ALA A 361 7.85 28.71 11.72
N LEU A 362 7.35 29.68 12.49
CA LEU A 362 7.93 31.02 12.58
C LEU A 362 9.34 30.97 13.21
N GLN A 363 9.50 30.26 14.32
CA GLN A 363 10.76 30.14 15.05
C GLN A 363 11.89 29.41 14.28
N LEU A 364 11.60 28.74 13.15
CA LEU A 364 12.63 28.10 12.34
C LEU A 364 13.56 29.14 11.67
N PRO A 365 14.87 28.86 11.55
CA PRO A 365 15.79 29.72 10.81
C PRO A 365 15.30 29.89 9.36
N ARG A 366 15.24 31.15 8.88
CA ARG A 366 14.91 31.44 7.48
C ARG A 366 15.86 30.70 6.54
N GLN A 367 15.32 29.81 5.71
CA GLN A 367 15.97 29.42 4.45
C GLN A 367 16.02 30.67 3.54
N GLU A 368 17.09 30.83 2.77
CA GLU A 368 17.47 32.12 2.16
C GLU A 368 16.66 32.53 0.91
N ASP A 369 15.55 31.85 0.57
CA ASP A 369 14.76 32.17 -0.62
C ASP A 369 13.99 33.50 -0.48
N THR A 370 14.60 34.55 -1.00
CA THR A 370 14.29 35.95 -0.67
C THR A 370 13.09 36.59 -1.40
N GLU A 371 12.41 35.91 -2.32
CA GLU A 371 11.58 36.57 -3.35
C GLU A 371 10.06 36.68 -3.09
N THR A 372 9.50 36.07 -2.04
CA THR A 372 8.04 36.11 -1.76
C THR A 372 7.60 37.23 -0.80
N LYS A 373 8.42 38.27 -0.62
CA LYS A 373 8.29 39.23 0.50
C LYS A 373 7.38 40.45 0.28
N ASP A 374 6.82 40.69 -0.90
CA ASP A 374 6.06 41.94 -1.14
C ASP A 374 4.57 41.95 -0.71
N PRO A 375 3.72 40.95 -1.02
CA PRO A 375 2.27 41.11 -0.83
C PRO A 375 1.83 41.05 0.64
N ALA A 376 2.56 40.33 1.50
CA ALA A 376 2.20 40.19 2.91
C ALA A 376 2.42 41.47 3.73
N TYR A 377 3.39 42.30 3.37
CA TYR A 377 3.73 43.54 4.09
C TYR A 377 2.77 44.69 3.74
N ALA A 378 2.28 44.77 2.50
CA ALA A 378 1.31 45.78 2.10
C ALA A 378 -0.01 45.68 2.90
N SER A 379 -0.54 44.47 3.11
CA SER A 379 -1.72 44.28 3.96
C SER A 379 -1.47 44.53 5.46
N LEU A 380 -0.23 44.41 5.93
CA LEU A 380 0.13 44.71 7.32
C LEU A 380 0.11 46.22 7.59
N GLU A 381 0.55 47.04 6.63
CA GLU A 381 0.51 48.51 6.72
C GLU A 381 -0.93 49.03 6.78
N GLU A 382 -1.85 48.42 6.00
CA GLU A 382 -3.28 48.77 6.01
C GLU A 382 -3.99 48.37 7.32
N LEU A 383 -3.58 47.25 7.94
CA LEU A 383 -4.16 46.77 9.21
C LEU A 383 -3.60 47.52 10.43
N TYR A 384 -2.36 48.00 10.39
CA TYR A 384 -1.79 48.87 11.42
C TYR A 384 -2.53 50.21 11.60
N LEU A 385 -3.35 50.60 10.61
CA LEU A 385 -4.16 51.82 10.65
C LEU A 385 -5.56 51.62 11.28
N ARG A 386 -5.91 50.42 11.75
CA ARG A 386 -7.21 50.13 12.41
C ARG A 386 -7.08 50.08 13.94
N PRO A 387 -8.07 50.58 14.70
CA PRO A 387 -8.02 50.62 16.17
C PRO A 387 -8.43 49.30 16.85
N ASP A 388 -7.83 49.03 18.00
CA ASP A 388 -7.94 47.76 18.74
C ASP A 388 -9.30 47.52 19.43
N GLN A 389 -9.67 46.23 19.57
CA GLN A 389 -10.69 45.75 20.50
C GLN A 389 -10.12 44.68 21.45
N LYS A 390 -10.69 44.59 22.66
CA LYS A 390 -10.32 43.58 23.67
C LYS A 390 -11.02 42.25 23.45
N HIS A 391 -10.50 41.20 24.07
CA HIS A 391 -11.02 39.83 23.96
C HIS A 391 -11.35 39.27 25.34
N ASP A 392 -12.47 38.56 25.45
CA ASP A 392 -12.89 37.87 26.68
C ASP A 392 -12.32 36.43 26.75
N GLU A 393 -12.02 35.97 27.95
CA GLU A 393 -11.16 34.79 28.18
C GLU A 393 -11.91 33.45 28.22
N ASP A 394 -13.23 33.45 28.44
CA ASP A 394 -13.98 32.24 28.85
C ASP A 394 -14.48 31.33 27.70
N SER A 395 -14.28 31.70 26.42
CA SER A 395 -14.65 30.89 25.24
C SER A 395 -13.49 30.51 24.32
N ALA A 396 -12.26 30.91 24.67
CA ALA A 396 -11.11 30.83 23.78
C ALA A 396 -10.65 29.37 23.49
N LEU A 397 -10.78 28.95 22.23
CA LEU A 397 -10.26 27.67 21.72
C LEU A 397 -8.71 27.56 21.75
N VAL A 398 -8.00 28.64 22.04
CA VAL A 398 -6.53 28.71 22.09
C VAL A 398 -6.09 29.20 23.48
N PRO A 399 -5.26 28.46 24.23
CA PRO A 399 -4.80 28.89 25.55
C PRO A 399 -3.99 30.20 25.50
N ASN A 400 -4.18 31.06 26.51
CA ASN A 400 -3.44 32.33 26.64
C ASN A 400 -1.91 32.16 26.63
N SER A 401 -1.36 31.06 27.17
CA SER A 401 0.07 30.77 27.08
C SER A 401 0.55 30.66 25.63
N LEU A 402 -0.21 29.94 24.80
CA LEU A 402 0.11 29.74 23.40
C LEU A 402 -0.13 31.01 22.57
N ARG A 403 -1.16 31.81 22.91
CA ARG A 403 -1.32 33.17 22.38
C ARG A 403 -0.07 34.01 22.66
N CYS A 404 0.44 34.03 23.90
CA CYS A 404 1.66 34.75 24.24
C CYS A 404 2.90 34.26 23.46
N GLU A 405 3.07 32.94 23.29
CA GLU A 405 4.18 32.39 22.49
C GLU A 405 4.08 32.76 21.01
N LEU A 406 2.87 32.75 20.44
CA LEU A 406 2.61 33.23 19.08
C LEU A 406 2.93 34.71 18.95
N LEU A 407 2.47 35.55 19.87
CA LEU A 407 2.80 36.97 19.88
C LEU A 407 4.31 37.19 19.94
N LEU A 408 5.04 36.46 20.80
CA LEU A 408 6.50 36.55 20.91
C LEU A 408 7.24 36.11 19.65
N ALA A 409 6.83 34.99 19.03
CA ALA A 409 7.40 34.55 17.75
C ALA A 409 7.15 35.59 16.65
N LEU A 410 5.95 36.14 16.59
CA LEU A 410 5.58 37.16 15.61
C LEU A 410 6.34 38.49 15.83
N LYS A 411 6.53 38.95 17.08
CA LYS A 411 7.40 40.10 17.42
C LYS A 411 8.86 39.92 16.96
N ALA A 412 9.34 38.69 16.78
CA ALA A 412 10.68 38.42 16.27
C ALA A 412 10.81 38.58 14.73
N HIS A 413 9.70 38.55 13.99
CA HIS A 413 9.68 38.65 12.53
C HIS A 413 9.00 39.91 11.99
N TRP A 414 8.13 40.54 12.78
CA TRP A 414 7.38 41.72 12.40
C TRP A 414 7.93 42.99 13.05
N PRO A 415 7.88 44.14 12.35
CA PRO A 415 8.37 45.42 12.87
C PRO A 415 7.42 46.06 13.90
N PHE A 416 6.27 45.45 14.17
CA PHE A 416 5.25 45.95 15.09
C PHE A 416 4.78 44.86 16.05
N ASP A 417 4.17 45.30 17.15
CA ASP A 417 3.70 44.46 18.24
C ASP A 417 2.28 43.91 17.97
N PRO A 418 2.10 42.59 17.79
CA PRO A 418 0.80 41.97 17.54
C PRO A 418 -0.08 41.84 18.79
N GLU A 419 0.40 42.26 19.97
CA GLU A 419 -0.37 42.21 21.24
C GLU A 419 -1.63 43.09 21.19
N PHE A 420 -1.64 44.09 20.30
CA PHE A 420 -2.76 44.98 20.03
C PHE A 420 -3.82 44.40 19.07
N TRP A 421 -3.56 43.25 18.43
CA TRP A 421 -4.44 42.73 17.38
C TRP A 421 -5.63 41.94 17.93
N ASP A 422 -6.78 42.17 17.31
CA ASP A 422 -7.96 41.33 17.47
C ASP A 422 -7.70 39.89 16.96
N TRP A 423 -8.50 38.94 17.43
CA TRP A 423 -8.36 37.53 17.09
C TRP A 423 -8.63 37.23 15.61
N LYS A 424 -9.59 37.91 14.97
CA LYS A 424 -9.95 37.74 13.54
C LYS A 424 -8.75 38.12 12.65
N THR A 425 -8.03 39.18 13.03
CA THR A 425 -6.81 39.69 12.39
C THR A 425 -5.61 38.78 12.62
N LEU A 426 -5.39 38.32 13.86
CA LEU A 426 -4.33 37.35 14.18
C LEU A 426 -4.53 36.02 13.42
N LYS A 427 -5.76 35.49 13.42
CA LYS A 427 -6.20 34.30 12.66
C LYS A 427 -5.95 34.47 11.17
N ARG A 428 -6.41 35.58 10.57
CA ARG A 428 -6.24 35.90 9.14
C ARG A 428 -4.77 35.97 8.72
N HIS A 429 -3.90 36.58 9.53
CA HIS A 429 -2.47 36.64 9.24
C HIS A 429 -1.77 35.30 9.40
N CYS A 430 -2.13 34.50 10.41
CA CYS A 430 -1.63 33.14 10.54
C CYS A 430 -2.02 32.31 9.31
N LEU A 431 -3.31 32.24 8.95
CA LEU A 431 -3.78 31.51 7.75
C LEU A 431 -3.00 31.90 6.48
N ARG A 432 -2.79 33.20 6.24
CA ARG A 432 -2.03 33.69 5.08
C ARG A 432 -0.55 33.26 5.10
N LEU A 433 0.10 33.26 6.27
CA LEU A 433 1.47 32.76 6.43
C LEU A 433 1.58 31.25 6.18
N LEU A 434 0.49 30.50 6.39
CA LEU A 434 0.39 29.06 6.16
C LEU A 434 0.06 28.73 4.69
N GLY A 435 -0.07 29.74 3.81
CA GLY A 435 -0.47 29.56 2.41
C GLY A 435 -1.94 29.21 2.22
N LEU A 436 -2.79 29.52 3.21
CA LEU A 436 -4.23 29.31 3.17
C LEU A 436 -4.95 30.63 2.87
N GLU A 437 -5.99 30.59 2.04
CA GLU A 437 -6.86 31.75 1.87
C GLU A 437 -7.78 31.87 3.10
N PRO A 438 -7.95 33.07 3.67
CA PRO A 438 -8.85 33.28 4.80
C PRO A 438 -10.30 33.25 4.34
N GLU A 439 -11.14 32.46 5.00
CA GLU A 439 -12.59 32.55 4.82
C GLU A 439 -13.10 33.90 5.33
N GLU A 440 -13.94 34.57 4.54
CA GLU A 440 -14.60 35.82 4.94
C GLU A 440 -15.79 35.49 5.84
N GLU A 441 -15.56 35.53 7.15
CA GLU A 441 -16.64 35.48 8.16
C GLU A 441 -17.47 36.76 8.08
N GLU A 442 -18.70 36.64 7.54
CA GLU A 442 -19.74 37.68 7.58
C GLU A 442 -19.95 38.17 9.02
N GLU A 443 -20.12 39.47 9.19
CA GLU A 443 -20.21 40.10 10.52
C GLU A 443 -21.68 40.16 10.96
N GLU A 444 -22.04 39.41 11.99
CA GLU A 444 -23.30 39.61 12.72
C GLU A 444 -23.16 40.89 13.56
N GLU A 445 -23.84 41.96 13.15
CA GLU A 445 -23.92 43.20 13.93
C GLU A 445 -24.82 42.97 15.16
N GLU A 446 -24.25 42.98 16.36
CA GLU A 446 -25.01 43.06 17.61
C GLU A 446 -25.48 44.50 17.84
N GLU A 447 -26.79 44.76 17.76
CA GLU A 447 -27.39 46.05 18.12
C GLU A 447 -27.41 46.22 19.66
N GLU A 448 -26.61 47.14 20.20
CA GLU A 448 -26.68 47.55 21.61
C GLU A 448 -27.92 48.45 21.87
N GLU A 449 -28.86 48.00 22.69
CA GLU A 449 -29.98 48.85 23.18
C GLU A 449 -29.52 49.77 24.32
N GLU A 450 -29.25 51.06 24.04
CA GLU A 450 -29.13 52.09 25.09
C GLU A 450 -30.51 52.50 25.64
N GLU A 451 -30.84 52.09 26.87
CA GLU A 451 -31.89 52.74 27.68
C GLU A 451 -31.36 54.06 28.26
N ASP A 452 -32.01 55.19 27.95
CA ASP A 452 -31.84 56.41 28.76
C ASP A 452 -33.14 57.22 28.94
N LEU A 453 -33.34 57.75 30.14
CA LEU A 453 -34.61 58.32 30.63
C LEU A 453 -34.55 59.85 30.80
N ALA A 454 -35.31 60.64 30.03
CA ALA A 454 -35.75 61.99 30.46
C ALA A 454 -36.95 62.60 29.69
N ASP A 455 -38.05 62.73 30.46
CA ASP A 455 -39.27 63.55 30.42
C ASP A 455 -39.50 64.80 29.49
N ASP A 456 -40.79 65.00 29.22
CA ASP A 456 -41.61 66.17 28.81
C ASP A 456 -41.44 66.91 27.44
N GLY A 457 -42.58 67.36 26.88
CA GLY A 457 -42.66 68.37 25.80
C GLY A 457 -43.47 68.00 24.54
N GLY A 458 -44.78 67.75 24.65
CA GLY A 458 -45.60 67.24 23.52
C GLY A 458 -45.97 68.24 22.39
N GLY A 459 -46.36 67.70 21.21
CA GLY A 459 -46.85 68.52 20.07
C GLY A 459 -47.30 67.77 18.80
N LYS A 460 -48.62 67.48 18.70
CA LYS A 460 -49.46 67.19 17.50
C LYS A 460 -48.82 67.20 16.08
N GLY A 461 -49.15 66.20 15.24
CA GLY A 461 -49.17 66.36 13.77
C GLY A 461 -49.44 65.08 12.95
N ALA A 462 -50.50 65.07 12.13
CA ALA A 462 -50.94 63.93 11.31
C ALA A 462 -50.39 63.92 9.86
N GLY A 463 -50.49 62.76 9.16
CA GLY A 463 -50.29 62.58 7.71
C GLY A 463 -49.30 61.44 7.40
N VAL A 464 -49.63 60.28 6.81
CA VAL A 464 -50.36 59.91 5.56
C VAL A 464 -49.56 60.15 4.27
N GLY A 465 -49.42 59.09 3.45
CA GLY A 465 -48.82 59.09 2.10
C GLY A 465 -47.72 58.01 1.97
N GLU A 466 -47.99 56.81 1.47
CA GLU A 466 -48.09 56.39 0.04
C GLU A 466 -46.72 56.26 -0.68
N MET A 467 -46.44 55.37 -1.66
CA MET A 467 -46.93 54.05 -2.12
C MET A 467 -46.45 53.87 -3.58
N GLY A 468 -45.96 52.66 -3.95
CA GLY A 468 -45.65 52.27 -5.35
C GLY A 468 -44.36 52.88 -5.93
N HIS A 469 -43.72 52.35 -6.98
CA HIS A 469 -43.95 51.21 -7.90
C HIS A 469 -42.55 50.58 -8.18
N HIS A 470 -42.30 49.27 -8.24
CA HIS A 470 -42.86 48.20 -9.09
C HIS A 470 -42.59 48.36 -10.60
N ILE A 471 -41.50 47.72 -11.07
CA ILE A 471 -41.24 47.36 -12.47
C ILE A 471 -40.65 45.93 -12.50
N GLN A 472 -41.40 45.00 -13.09
CA GLN A 472 -40.90 43.76 -13.72
C GLN A 472 -40.32 44.17 -15.10
N GLU A 473 -39.48 43.44 -15.82
CA GLU A 473 -39.31 42.00 -16.02
C GLU A 473 -38.10 41.84 -16.98
N GLU A 474 -37.34 40.74 -16.95
CA GLU A 474 -36.91 39.99 -18.14
C GLU A 474 -36.08 38.75 -17.74
N GLU A 475 -36.35 37.63 -18.41
CA GLU A 475 -35.75 36.31 -18.16
C GLU A 475 -34.64 36.01 -19.18
N GLU A 476 -33.65 35.20 -18.82
CA GLU A 476 -33.03 34.30 -19.79
C GLU A 476 -32.64 32.95 -19.14
N GLU A 477 -33.36 31.87 -19.49
CA GLU A 477 -32.96 30.49 -19.20
C GLU A 477 -31.89 30.01 -20.21
N VAL A 478 -30.82 29.38 -19.74
CA VAL A 478 -30.21 28.25 -20.48
C VAL A 478 -29.98 27.08 -19.54
N LYS A 479 -30.50 25.92 -19.94
CA LYS A 479 -30.57 24.70 -19.13
C LYS A 479 -30.24 23.48 -19.99
N VAL A 480 -29.24 22.70 -19.59
CA VAL A 480 -29.06 21.32 -20.07
C VAL A 480 -28.79 20.41 -18.87
N LYS A 481 -29.38 19.21 -18.90
CA LYS A 481 -29.70 18.37 -17.75
C LYS A 481 -29.63 16.88 -18.12
N VAL A 482 -28.90 16.06 -17.36
CA VAL A 482 -28.92 14.57 -17.32
C VAL A 482 -28.31 14.20 -15.94
N GLU A 483 -28.98 13.80 -14.84
CA GLU A 483 -29.94 12.70 -14.54
C GLU A 483 -29.46 11.29 -14.95
N THR A 484 -29.52 10.18 -14.20
CA THR A 484 -29.81 9.76 -12.81
C THR A 484 -29.04 8.42 -12.57
N ARG A 485 -29.11 7.59 -11.51
CA ARG A 485 -29.99 7.36 -10.33
C ARG A 485 -29.13 6.62 -9.27
N GLY A 486 -29.38 6.70 -7.96
CA GLY A 486 -30.35 5.86 -7.20
C GLY A 486 -29.69 4.57 -6.66
N GLY A 487 -29.92 4.07 -5.44
CA GLY A 487 -30.81 4.47 -4.34
C GLY A 487 -31.24 3.25 -3.50
N ALA A 488 -31.87 3.48 -2.33
CA ALA A 488 -32.42 2.48 -1.38
C ALA A 488 -31.43 1.76 -0.44
N ALA A 489 -31.77 1.39 0.81
CA ALA A 489 -32.87 1.86 1.69
C ALA A 489 -32.59 1.46 3.16
N ALA A 490 -33.05 2.27 4.12
CA ALA A 490 -33.00 1.94 5.54
C ALA A 490 -34.16 0.99 5.95
N ARG A 491 -33.93 0.15 6.96
CA ARG A 491 -34.97 -0.67 7.62
C ARG A 491 -34.92 -0.50 9.14
N ARG A 492 -36.07 -0.21 9.75
CA ARG A 492 -36.29 -0.24 11.21
C ARG A 492 -36.74 -1.63 11.64
N GLU A 493 -36.32 -2.06 12.83
CA GLU A 493 -36.88 -3.12 13.69
C GLU A 493 -36.05 -3.11 15.01
N ASP A 494 -36.49 -3.55 16.18
CA ASP A 494 -37.74 -3.27 16.93
C ASP A 494 -37.42 -3.45 18.45
N LEU A 495 -38.23 -2.91 19.37
CA LEU A 495 -37.96 -2.90 20.82
C LEU A 495 -38.53 -4.13 21.57
N GLY A 496 -37.65 -5.03 22.03
CA GLY A 496 -38.02 -6.23 22.82
C GLY A 496 -37.30 -6.36 24.17
N LYS A 497 -38.03 -6.27 25.29
CA LYS A 497 -37.51 -6.37 26.67
C LYS A 497 -37.24 -7.82 27.12
N SER A 498 -36.16 -8.07 27.90
CA SER A 498 -36.27 -8.82 29.18
C SER A 498 -35.03 -8.85 30.11
N ARG A 499 -35.27 -8.43 31.36
CA ARG A 499 -34.78 -8.96 32.65
C ARG A 499 -33.31 -9.36 32.89
N ALA A 500 -32.62 -8.46 33.60
CA ALA A 500 -32.24 -8.59 35.02
C ALA A 500 -31.46 -9.83 35.54
N GLY A 501 -30.19 -9.58 35.86
CA GLY A 501 -29.35 -10.28 36.84
C GLY A 501 -27.92 -9.70 36.76
N GLY A 502 -27.24 -9.23 37.81
CA GLY A 502 -27.46 -9.40 39.25
C GLY A 502 -26.23 -10.05 39.91
N GLY A 503 -25.05 -9.43 39.83
CA GLY A 503 -23.80 -10.06 40.33
C GLY A 503 -22.61 -9.10 40.45
N LYS A 504 -22.13 -8.92 41.70
CA LYS A 504 -21.07 -8.01 42.15
C LYS A 504 -19.71 -8.15 41.45
N MET A 505 -18.96 -7.04 41.39
CA MET A 505 -17.49 -7.02 41.26
C MET A 505 -16.78 -7.92 42.29
N PRO A 506 -15.53 -8.31 42.00
CA PRO A 506 -14.46 -7.87 42.90
C PRO A 506 -13.23 -7.28 42.16
N ALA A 507 -12.66 -6.22 42.73
CA ALA A 507 -11.43 -5.61 42.24
C ALA A 507 -10.19 -6.45 42.57
N LYS A 508 -9.24 -6.54 41.62
CA LYS A 508 -7.83 -6.89 41.84
C LYS A 508 -6.99 -5.92 40.99
N ARG A 509 -6.51 -4.81 41.57
CA ARG A 509 -5.27 -4.70 42.36
C ARG A 509 -4.02 -4.88 41.47
N ALA A 510 -3.45 -3.74 41.07
CA ALA A 510 -2.20 -3.66 40.33
C ALA A 510 -1.02 -4.28 41.10
N VAL A 511 -0.07 -4.83 40.34
CA VAL A 511 1.24 -5.26 40.84
C VAL A 511 2.30 -4.40 40.15
N ARG A 512 2.91 -3.49 40.92
CA ARG A 512 4.26 -2.96 40.65
C ARG A 512 5.29 -3.87 41.34
N LEU A 513 6.55 -3.79 40.87
CA LEU A 513 7.80 -4.44 41.31
C LEU A 513 8.34 -5.37 40.20
N ARG A 514 9.57 -5.20 39.69
CA ARG A 514 10.67 -4.27 40.03
C ARG A 514 11.33 -3.72 38.77
#